data_AF-A0A3G8ZP67-F1
#
_entry.id   AF-A0A3G8ZP67-F1
#
_cell.length_a   1.000
_cell.length_b   1.000
_cell.length_c   1.000
_cell.angle_alpha   90.00
_cell.angle_beta   90.00
_cell.angle_gamma   90.00
#
_symmetry.space_group_name_H-M   'P 1'
#
loop_
_entity.id
_entity.type
_entity.pdbx_description
1 polymer ?
#
loop_
_entity_poly.entity_id
_entity_poly.type
_entity_poly.pdbx_seq_one_letter_code
_entity_poly.pdbx_strand_id
1 'polypeptide(L)'
;MTTPSSDGTTPDETAQNSTDSVSAAPVELVRVIRSGFHECSHYGAIVVTDADGTVLHSRGDVTTPVFPRSSNKPFQSLAMLAAGAGLRDADLALASASHSGEAAHTDRVHAMLAAVGLSEADLRCPVALPLNEATRNDVIRAGGSAQRVYMNCSGKHAGMLAACVAAGWDLESYLDPAHPLQKAIFEQVAKMSGETPTATGIDGCGAPLYAISLTGLARAFGRMTSAAVGTPERTVADAMRAYPDMVGGTGRDDTLLMAGIPGLLVKGGAEGVHTAALADGRGVAVKIQDGGDRARMPALVAGLRYLGVTGDVLDQLGTGTILGGGIPVGTVALAPDVF
;
A
#
# COMPACT_ATOMS: atom_id res chain seq x y z
N MET A 1 8.86 31.00 69.06
CA MET A 1 9.71 29.79 69.11
C MET A 1 8.94 28.65 68.45
N THR A 2 9.63 27.74 67.74
CA THR A 2 9.18 26.66 66.80
C THR A 2 8.95 27.15 65.34
N THR A 3 9.98 27.16 64.48
CA THR A 3 10.52 26.09 63.55
C THR A 3 10.08 26.32 62.08
N PRO A 4 10.86 25.87 61.07
CA PRO A 4 11.29 26.72 59.96
C PRO A 4 10.54 26.50 58.63
N SER A 5 10.62 27.51 57.75
CA SER A 5 10.21 27.44 56.34
C SER A 5 11.06 26.44 55.56
N SER A 6 10.37 25.61 54.78
CA SER A 6 10.88 24.63 53.84
C SER A 6 11.46 25.28 52.58
N ASP A 7 12.70 24.93 52.27
CA ASP A 7 13.28 25.04 50.92
C ASP A 7 12.49 24.14 49.96
N GLY A 8 11.80 24.77 49.01
CA GLY A 8 11.14 24.12 47.89
C GLY A 8 12.02 24.23 46.66
N THR A 9 12.74 23.16 46.37
CA THR A 9 13.53 22.97 45.14
C THR A 9 12.57 22.87 43.95
N THR A 10 12.65 23.82 43.02
CA THR A 10 12.02 23.74 41.70
C THR A 10 12.69 22.64 40.86
N PRO A 11 11.94 21.70 40.24
CA PRO A 11 12.51 20.82 39.24
C PRO A 11 12.70 21.57 37.92
N ASP A 12 13.92 21.46 37.40
CA ASP A 12 14.42 22.05 36.16
C ASP A 12 13.60 21.57 34.93
N GLU A 13 13.18 22.53 34.11
CA GLU A 13 12.45 22.34 32.87
C GLU A 13 13.39 21.84 31.76
N THR A 14 12.96 20.77 31.08
CA THR A 14 13.22 20.53 29.65
C THR A 14 14.68 20.39 29.19
N ALA A 15 15.26 19.21 29.43
CA ALA A 15 16.27 18.68 28.51
C ALA A 15 15.56 18.03 27.30
N GLN A 16 15.22 18.85 26.29
CA GLN A 16 14.93 18.36 24.94
C GLN A 16 16.21 17.75 24.38
N ASN A 17 16.34 16.43 24.48
CA ASN A 17 17.34 15.67 23.73
C ASN A 17 16.85 15.60 22.27
N SER A 18 17.13 16.64 21.48
CA SER A 18 17.06 16.58 20.03
C SER A 18 18.14 15.61 19.56
N THR A 19 17.75 14.36 19.37
CA THR A 19 18.53 13.44 18.57
C THR A 19 18.34 13.85 17.11
N ASP A 20 19.20 14.76 16.65
CA ASP A 20 19.39 15.00 15.22
C ASP A 20 19.81 13.66 14.60
N SER A 21 18.85 12.95 14.03
CA SER A 21 19.10 11.75 13.24
C SER A 21 19.93 12.18 12.04
N VAL A 22 21.20 11.79 12.00
CA VAL A 22 22.03 11.93 10.81
C VAL A 22 21.34 11.16 9.70
N SER A 23 20.69 11.89 8.78
CA SER A 23 20.09 11.34 7.58
C SER A 23 21.16 10.53 6.85
N ALA A 24 20.95 9.22 6.71
CA ALA A 24 21.84 8.37 5.94
C ALA A 24 21.94 8.92 4.51
N ALA A 25 23.15 8.88 3.93
CA ALA A 25 23.35 9.33 2.56
C ALA A 25 22.35 8.63 1.61
N PRO A 26 21.74 9.34 0.64
CA PRO A 26 20.79 8.75 -0.29
C PRO A 26 21.38 7.51 -0.98
N VAL A 27 20.66 6.39 -0.95
CA VAL A 27 21.12 5.13 -1.56
C VAL A 27 20.54 4.99 -2.96
N GLU A 28 21.41 4.86 -3.95
CA GLU A 28 21.02 4.59 -5.33
C GLU A 28 20.45 3.18 -5.44
N LEU A 29 19.19 3.04 -5.88
CA LEU A 29 18.54 1.74 -6.04
C LEU A 29 18.40 1.31 -7.50
N VAL A 30 18.14 2.25 -8.41
CA VAL A 30 17.82 1.94 -9.81
C VAL A 30 18.47 2.96 -10.73
N ARG A 31 19.06 2.49 -11.82
CA ARG A 31 19.66 3.30 -12.89
C ARG A 31 18.80 3.29 -14.12
N VAL A 32 18.76 4.43 -14.81
CA VAL A 32 18.24 4.56 -16.17
C VAL A 32 19.42 4.72 -17.11
N ILE A 33 19.57 3.75 -18.01
CA ILE A 33 20.60 3.77 -19.05
C ILE A 33 19.89 4.02 -20.38
N ARG A 34 20.28 5.05 -21.12
CA ARG A 34 19.80 5.31 -22.49
C ARG A 34 20.98 5.37 -23.45
N SER A 35 20.93 4.55 -24.48
CA SER A 35 21.97 4.45 -25.52
C SER A 35 23.37 4.24 -24.92
N GLY A 36 23.46 3.44 -23.84
CA GLY A 36 24.69 3.19 -23.09
C GLY A 36 25.11 4.32 -22.13
N PHE A 37 24.41 5.45 -22.10
CA PHE A 37 24.68 6.56 -21.20
C PHE A 37 23.86 6.45 -19.91
N HIS A 38 24.50 6.68 -18.77
CA HIS A 38 23.82 6.77 -17.47
C HIS A 38 23.05 8.10 -17.40
N GLU A 39 21.76 8.05 -17.72
CA GLU A 39 20.91 9.23 -17.84
C GLU A 39 20.46 9.77 -16.48
N CYS A 40 20.00 8.89 -15.59
CA CYS A 40 19.61 9.28 -14.24
C CYS A 40 19.57 8.09 -13.26
N SER A 41 19.66 8.42 -11.97
CA SER A 41 19.55 7.51 -10.84
C SER A 41 18.26 7.76 -10.06
N HIS A 42 17.65 6.68 -9.56
CA HIS A 42 16.58 6.71 -8.58
C HIS A 42 17.13 6.25 -7.23
N TYR A 43 17.01 7.12 -6.24
CA TYR A 43 17.43 6.87 -4.87
C TYR A 43 16.25 6.36 -4.04
N GLY A 44 16.52 5.60 -2.98
CA GLY A 44 15.45 5.07 -2.15
C GLY A 44 15.91 4.15 -1.04
N ALA A 45 14.97 3.38 -0.53
CA ALA A 45 15.20 2.35 0.47
C ALA A 45 14.47 1.04 0.12
N ILE A 46 15.09 -0.08 0.50
CA ILE A 46 14.54 -1.41 0.38
C ILE A 46 14.85 -2.21 1.64
N VAL A 47 13.88 -2.98 2.12
CA VAL A 47 14.03 -3.91 3.23
C VAL A 47 13.49 -5.27 2.84
N VAL A 48 14.17 -6.32 3.28
CA VAL A 48 13.74 -7.71 3.20
C VAL A 48 13.67 -8.26 4.62
N THR A 49 12.54 -8.87 4.97
CA THR A 49 12.29 -9.45 6.30
C THR A 49 12.08 -10.96 6.23
N ASP A 50 12.49 -11.66 7.29
CA ASP A 50 12.15 -13.06 7.50
C ASP A 50 10.70 -13.22 7.97
N ALA A 51 10.22 -14.47 8.09
CA ALA A 51 8.85 -14.80 8.49
C ALA A 51 8.47 -14.29 9.90
N ASP A 52 9.44 -14.15 10.80
CA ASP A 52 9.25 -13.58 12.14
C ASP A 52 9.30 -12.04 12.16
N GLY A 53 9.62 -11.42 11.01
CA GLY A 53 9.76 -9.98 10.86
C GLY A 53 11.16 -9.44 11.14
N THR A 54 12.16 -10.30 11.37
CA THR A 54 13.58 -9.94 11.46
C THR A 54 14.08 -9.41 10.12
N VAL A 55 14.91 -8.37 10.12
CA VAL A 55 15.49 -7.83 8.87
C VAL A 55 16.61 -8.75 8.39
N LEU A 56 16.42 -9.35 7.20
CA LEU A 56 17.44 -10.16 6.52
C LEU A 56 18.41 -9.27 5.74
N HIS A 57 17.88 -8.23 5.10
CA HIS A 57 18.66 -7.27 4.32
C HIS A 57 17.99 -5.90 4.32
N SER A 58 18.79 -4.85 4.31
CA SER A 58 18.31 -3.48 4.08
C SER A 58 19.33 -2.62 3.37
N ARG A 59 18.82 -1.66 2.59
CA ARG A 59 19.58 -0.57 1.98
C ARG A 59 18.76 0.71 2.05
N GLY A 60 19.41 1.83 2.36
CA GLY A 60 18.77 3.12 2.60
C GLY A 60 18.09 3.21 3.96
N ASP A 61 17.37 4.31 4.20
CA ASP A 61 16.59 4.51 5.43
C ASP A 61 15.26 3.77 5.37
N VAL A 62 15.19 2.65 6.08
CA VAL A 62 14.01 1.76 6.14
C VAL A 62 13.19 1.94 7.41
N THR A 63 13.61 2.86 8.28
CA THR A 63 13.06 3.08 9.63
C THR A 63 12.30 4.39 9.74
N THR A 64 12.70 5.43 9.00
CA THR A 64 11.93 6.68 8.96
C THR A 64 10.53 6.41 8.40
N PRO A 65 9.47 6.80 9.13
CA PRO A 65 8.11 6.60 8.68
C PRO A 65 7.84 7.31 7.35
N VAL A 66 7.23 6.58 6.43
CA VAL A 66 6.69 7.12 5.18
C VAL A 66 5.19 6.88 5.17
N PHE A 67 4.45 7.54 4.28
CA PHE A 67 3.08 7.14 3.99
C PHE A 67 3.10 6.01 2.96
N PRO A 68 2.73 4.75 3.30
CA PRO A 68 2.65 3.67 2.31
C PRO A 68 1.51 3.87 1.32
N ARG A 69 0.60 4.81 1.62
CA ARG A 69 -0.56 5.15 0.81
C ARG A 69 -1.41 3.89 0.60
N SER A 70 -1.72 3.56 -0.65
CA SER A 70 -2.56 2.41 -0.99
C SER A 70 -2.02 1.05 -0.51
N SER A 71 -0.74 0.92 -0.17
CA SER A 71 -0.22 -0.31 0.44
C SER A 71 -0.81 -0.62 1.82
N ASN A 72 -1.46 0.34 2.50
CA ASN A 72 -2.14 0.10 3.78
C ASN A 72 -3.55 -0.51 3.64
N LYS A 73 -4.14 -0.53 2.45
CA LYS A 73 -5.55 -0.94 2.25
C LYS A 73 -5.90 -2.33 2.77
N PRO A 74 -5.02 -3.35 2.67
CA PRO A 74 -5.31 -4.65 3.28
C PRO A 74 -5.55 -4.56 4.79
N PHE A 75 -4.84 -3.68 5.50
CA PHE A 75 -5.05 -3.45 6.94
C PHE A 75 -6.36 -2.71 7.22
N GLN A 76 -6.80 -1.85 6.29
CA GLN A 76 -8.11 -1.21 6.38
C GLN A 76 -9.23 -2.22 6.19
N SER A 77 -9.07 -3.18 5.27
CA SER A 77 -10.01 -4.29 5.12
C SER A 77 -10.10 -5.18 6.36
N LEU A 78 -9.00 -5.37 7.10
CA LEU A 78 -9.05 -6.05 8.41
C LEU A 78 -9.92 -5.29 9.42
N ALA A 79 -9.82 -3.96 9.46
CA ALA A 79 -10.68 -3.16 10.33
C ALA A 79 -12.16 -3.26 9.92
N MET A 80 -12.45 -3.30 8.61
CA MET A 80 -13.80 -3.49 8.10
C MET A 80 -14.40 -4.84 8.50
N LEU A 81 -13.62 -5.93 8.39
CA LEU A 81 -14.03 -7.26 8.84
C LEU A 81 -14.26 -7.29 10.36
N ALA A 82 -13.37 -6.68 11.13
CA ALA A 82 -13.52 -6.58 12.58
C ALA A 82 -14.76 -5.78 13.01
N ALA A 83 -15.18 -4.80 12.20
CA ALA A 83 -16.42 -4.05 12.37
C ALA A 83 -17.69 -4.80 11.89
N GLY A 84 -17.54 -6.04 11.40
CA GLY A 84 -18.66 -6.89 11.00
C GLY A 84 -19.08 -6.76 9.54
N ALA A 85 -18.31 -6.08 8.69
CA ALA A 85 -18.62 -6.00 7.26
C ALA A 85 -18.62 -7.41 6.63
N GLY A 86 -19.69 -7.77 5.93
CA GLY A 86 -19.87 -9.08 5.27
C GLY A 86 -19.04 -9.29 4.00
N LEU A 87 -17.85 -8.69 3.91
CA LEU A 87 -16.98 -8.72 2.73
C LEU A 87 -16.30 -10.08 2.57
N ARG A 88 -16.40 -10.69 1.39
CA ARG A 88 -15.78 -11.98 1.07
C ARG A 88 -15.24 -11.99 -0.35
N ASP A 89 -14.31 -12.89 -0.62
CA ASP A 89 -13.83 -13.20 -1.98
C ASP A 89 -13.48 -11.92 -2.77
N ALA A 90 -14.09 -11.72 -3.94
CA ALA A 90 -13.87 -10.56 -4.79
C ALA A 90 -14.25 -9.22 -4.14
N ASP A 91 -15.25 -9.18 -3.25
CA ASP A 91 -15.62 -7.95 -2.52
C ASP A 91 -14.49 -7.55 -1.57
N LEU A 92 -13.87 -8.54 -0.90
CA LEU A 92 -12.76 -8.31 0.02
C LEU A 92 -11.48 -7.90 -0.73
N ALA A 93 -11.20 -8.55 -1.86
CA ALA A 93 -10.10 -8.16 -2.75
C ALA A 93 -10.28 -6.71 -3.24
N LEU A 94 -11.50 -6.35 -3.66
CA LEU A 94 -11.81 -5.00 -4.14
C LEU A 94 -11.79 -3.94 -3.03
N ALA A 95 -12.16 -4.30 -1.80
CA ALA A 95 -12.00 -3.43 -0.63
C ALA A 95 -10.52 -3.13 -0.30
N SER A 96 -9.62 -4.04 -0.66
CA SER A 96 -8.16 -3.90 -0.54
C SER A 96 -7.48 -3.26 -1.76
N ALA A 97 -8.26 -2.86 -2.78
CA ALA A 97 -7.74 -2.56 -4.12
C ALA A 97 -7.30 -1.11 -4.35
N SER A 98 -6.48 -0.95 -5.40
CA SER A 98 -6.36 0.28 -6.18
C SER A 98 -6.77 -0.02 -7.62
N HIS A 99 -8.05 -0.36 -7.83
CA HIS A 99 -8.51 -0.96 -9.08
C HIS A 99 -8.39 -0.02 -10.27
N SER A 100 -8.37 -0.59 -11.48
CA SER A 100 -8.19 0.20 -12.70
C SER A 100 -9.49 0.79 -13.29
N GLY A 101 -10.64 0.52 -12.67
CA GLY A 101 -11.92 1.14 -13.04
C GLY A 101 -12.59 0.50 -14.26
N GLU A 102 -12.12 -0.70 -14.63
CA GLU A 102 -12.77 -1.58 -15.62
C GLU A 102 -14.16 -2.04 -15.16
N ALA A 103 -15.01 -2.47 -16.10
CA ALA A 103 -16.41 -2.82 -15.85
C ALA A 103 -16.60 -3.81 -14.69
N ALA A 104 -15.79 -4.86 -14.63
CA ALA A 104 -15.85 -5.84 -13.55
C ALA A 104 -15.62 -5.22 -12.16
N HIS A 105 -14.80 -4.16 -12.07
CA HIS A 105 -14.63 -3.41 -10.83
C HIS A 105 -15.87 -2.58 -10.51
N THR A 106 -16.36 -1.78 -11.45
CA THR A 106 -17.47 -0.86 -11.20
C THR A 106 -18.76 -1.61 -10.88
N ASP A 107 -19.02 -2.71 -11.60
CA ASP A 107 -20.16 -3.59 -11.35
C ASP A 107 -20.11 -4.18 -9.93
N ARG A 108 -18.91 -4.57 -9.50
CA ARG A 108 -18.66 -5.10 -8.16
C ARG A 108 -18.81 -4.03 -7.07
N VAL A 109 -18.35 -2.80 -7.30
CA VAL A 109 -18.58 -1.67 -6.37
C VAL A 109 -20.07 -1.42 -6.19
N HIS A 110 -20.84 -1.37 -7.29
CA HIS A 110 -22.30 -1.22 -7.21
C HIS A 110 -22.95 -2.38 -6.46
N ALA A 111 -22.53 -3.63 -6.70
CA ALA A 111 -23.04 -4.80 -5.98
C ALA A 111 -22.74 -4.74 -4.48
N MET A 112 -21.52 -4.34 -4.08
CA MET A 112 -21.13 -4.17 -2.68
C MET A 112 -21.99 -3.12 -1.97
N LEU A 113 -22.23 -1.97 -2.62
CA LEU A 113 -23.08 -0.90 -2.07
C LEU A 113 -24.53 -1.35 -1.95
N ALA A 114 -25.08 -1.97 -3.01
CA ALA A 114 -26.46 -2.45 -3.02
C ALA A 114 -26.72 -3.52 -1.95
N ALA A 115 -25.73 -4.39 -1.66
CA ALA A 115 -25.84 -5.41 -0.63
C ALA A 115 -26.06 -4.85 0.79
N VAL A 116 -25.70 -3.58 1.02
CA VAL A 116 -25.92 -2.87 2.28
C VAL A 116 -26.94 -1.73 2.16
N GLY A 117 -27.73 -1.72 1.07
CA GLY A 117 -28.79 -0.74 0.86
C GLY A 117 -28.32 0.65 0.43
N LEU A 118 -27.10 0.76 -0.10
CA LEU A 118 -26.48 2.02 -0.51
C LEU A 118 -26.26 2.09 -2.03
N SER A 119 -25.78 3.24 -2.48
CA SER A 119 -25.57 3.58 -3.89
C SER A 119 -24.27 4.37 -4.09
N GLU A 120 -23.94 4.70 -5.34
CA GLU A 120 -22.77 5.54 -5.64
C GLU A 120 -22.84 6.93 -4.97
N ALA A 121 -24.04 7.46 -4.69
CA ALA A 121 -24.21 8.77 -4.05
C ALA A 121 -23.63 8.83 -2.63
N ASP A 122 -23.49 7.68 -1.98
CA ASP A 122 -22.96 7.52 -0.62
C ASP A 122 -21.41 7.53 -0.61
N LEU A 123 -20.78 7.32 -1.78
CA LEU A 123 -19.33 7.42 -1.90
C LEU A 123 -18.86 8.86 -1.65
N ARG A 124 -17.75 8.98 -0.91
CA ARG A 124 -17.11 10.28 -0.61
C ARG A 124 -15.73 10.41 -1.29
N CYS A 125 -15.23 9.38 -1.97
CA CYS A 125 -14.06 9.48 -2.85
C CYS A 125 -14.33 10.38 -4.07
N PRO A 126 -13.39 11.21 -4.52
CA PRO A 126 -13.59 12.11 -5.67
C PRO A 126 -14.05 11.39 -6.94
N VAL A 127 -14.69 12.13 -7.84
CA VAL A 127 -14.95 11.62 -9.20
C VAL A 127 -13.64 11.47 -9.96
N ALA A 128 -13.54 10.41 -10.76
CA ALA A 128 -12.40 10.18 -11.63
C ALA A 128 -12.85 9.49 -12.92
N LEU A 129 -11.99 9.48 -13.93
CA LEU A 129 -12.10 8.52 -15.03
C LEU A 129 -11.35 7.22 -14.66
N PRO A 130 -11.62 6.09 -15.34
CA PRO A 130 -10.86 4.86 -15.15
C PRO A 130 -9.35 5.09 -15.26
N LEU A 131 -8.57 4.35 -14.45
CA LEU A 131 -7.11 4.35 -14.59
C LEU A 131 -6.65 3.52 -15.79
N ASN A 132 -7.36 2.43 -16.12
CA ASN A 132 -7.08 1.67 -17.33
C ASN A 132 -7.33 2.59 -18.55
N GLU A 133 -6.30 2.80 -19.36
CA GLU A 133 -6.35 3.73 -20.48
C GLU A 133 -7.37 3.32 -21.55
N ALA A 134 -7.48 2.03 -21.88
CA ALA A 134 -8.45 1.56 -22.86
C ALA A 134 -9.87 1.83 -22.36
N THR A 135 -10.18 1.43 -21.12
CA THR A 135 -11.48 1.68 -20.48
C THR A 135 -11.79 3.18 -20.39
N ARG A 136 -10.82 4.00 -19.99
CA ARG A 136 -10.97 5.46 -19.96
C ARG A 136 -11.35 6.01 -21.34
N ASN A 137 -10.64 5.57 -22.37
CA ASN A 137 -10.88 6.04 -23.73
C ASN A 137 -12.26 5.60 -24.23
N ASP A 138 -12.72 4.42 -23.86
CA ASP A 138 -14.06 3.93 -24.20
C ASP A 138 -15.17 4.73 -23.50
N VAL A 139 -14.99 5.06 -22.22
CA VAL A 139 -15.90 5.97 -21.48
C VAL A 139 -15.99 7.32 -22.19
N ILE A 140 -14.85 7.92 -22.56
CA ILE A 140 -14.83 9.22 -23.26
C ILE A 140 -15.50 9.13 -24.63
N ARG A 141 -15.20 8.08 -25.42
CA ARG A 141 -15.80 7.88 -26.76
C ARG A 141 -17.32 7.70 -26.69
N ALA A 142 -17.82 7.06 -25.63
CA ALA A 142 -19.25 6.89 -25.38
C ALA A 142 -19.93 8.18 -24.85
N GLY A 143 -19.19 9.29 -24.69
CA GLY A 143 -19.72 10.55 -24.13
C GLY A 143 -19.88 10.53 -22.61
N GLY A 144 -19.29 9.56 -21.92
CA GLY A 144 -19.29 9.48 -20.46
C GLY A 144 -18.34 10.48 -19.80
N SER A 145 -18.55 10.69 -18.50
CA SER A 145 -17.75 11.60 -17.67
C SER A 145 -17.13 10.89 -16.48
N ALA A 146 -16.28 11.62 -15.74
CA ALA A 146 -15.76 11.16 -14.46
C ALA A 146 -16.90 10.85 -13.47
N GLN A 147 -16.76 9.78 -12.71
CA GLN A 147 -17.71 9.27 -11.72
C GLN A 147 -16.97 8.74 -10.49
N ARG A 148 -17.64 8.61 -9.35
CA ARG A 148 -16.98 8.13 -8.11
C ARG A 148 -16.67 6.65 -8.22
N VAL A 149 -17.51 5.86 -8.89
CA VAL A 149 -17.29 4.42 -9.07
C VAL A 149 -15.99 4.10 -9.82
N TYR A 150 -15.57 4.96 -10.76
CA TYR A 150 -14.32 4.77 -11.51
C TYR A 150 -13.06 5.06 -10.70
N MET A 151 -13.18 5.82 -9.61
CA MET A 151 -12.06 6.19 -8.79
C MET A 151 -11.46 4.92 -8.16
N ASN A 152 -10.14 4.74 -8.27
CA ASN A 152 -9.42 3.52 -7.90
C ASN A 152 -9.57 3.03 -6.43
N CYS A 153 -10.11 3.86 -5.55
CA CYS A 153 -10.40 3.53 -4.16
C CYS A 153 -11.89 3.29 -3.91
N SER A 154 -12.77 3.39 -4.90
CA SER A 154 -14.22 3.29 -4.69
C SER A 154 -14.62 1.95 -4.07
N GLY A 155 -13.94 0.85 -4.42
CA GLY A 155 -14.05 -0.44 -3.73
C GLY A 155 -13.75 -0.40 -2.23
N LYS A 156 -12.63 0.23 -1.85
CA LYS A 156 -12.27 0.48 -0.45
C LYS A 156 -13.33 1.35 0.26
N HIS A 157 -13.87 2.38 -0.40
CA HIS A 157 -14.94 3.19 0.17
C HIS A 157 -16.25 2.42 0.33
N ALA A 158 -16.62 1.54 -0.62
CA ALA A 158 -17.75 0.65 -0.48
C ALA A 158 -17.57 -0.31 0.71
N GLY A 159 -16.36 -0.84 0.92
CA GLY A 159 -16.02 -1.63 2.10
C GLY A 159 -16.12 -0.84 3.43
N MET A 160 -15.65 0.41 3.44
CA MET A 160 -15.79 1.32 4.58
C MET A 160 -17.27 1.57 4.93
N LEU A 161 -18.11 1.83 3.93
CA LEU A 161 -19.55 2.02 4.12
C LEU A 161 -20.23 0.74 4.61
N ALA A 162 -19.88 -0.41 4.06
CA ALA A 162 -20.41 -1.70 4.53
C ALA A 162 -20.05 -1.95 6.00
N ALA A 163 -18.84 -1.57 6.44
CA ALA A 163 -18.44 -1.61 7.84
C ALA A 163 -19.25 -0.64 8.71
N CYS A 164 -19.48 0.59 8.25
CA CYS A 164 -20.33 1.54 8.98
C CYS A 164 -21.76 1.02 9.13
N VAL A 165 -22.35 0.44 8.07
CA VAL A 165 -23.69 -0.16 8.15
C VAL A 165 -23.72 -1.31 9.16
N ALA A 166 -22.75 -2.23 9.09
CA ALA A 166 -22.69 -3.38 10.00
C ALA A 166 -22.53 -2.97 11.47
N ALA A 167 -21.76 -1.90 11.74
CA ALA A 167 -21.48 -1.42 13.08
C ALA A 167 -22.47 -0.34 13.58
N GLY A 168 -23.43 0.09 12.75
CA GLY A 168 -24.36 1.18 13.07
C GLY A 168 -23.68 2.55 13.22
N TRP A 169 -22.60 2.80 12.47
CA TRP A 169 -21.88 4.07 12.47
C TRP A 169 -22.40 5.03 11.40
N ASP A 170 -22.07 6.31 11.57
CA ASP A 170 -22.47 7.36 10.66
C ASP A 170 -21.89 7.15 9.24
N LEU A 171 -22.74 7.35 8.23
CA LEU A 171 -22.37 7.12 6.82
C LEU A 171 -21.80 8.36 6.16
N GLU A 172 -22.00 9.54 6.73
CA GLU A 172 -21.61 10.82 6.13
C GLU A 172 -20.19 11.21 6.50
N SER A 173 -19.81 10.95 7.76
CA SER A 173 -18.54 11.34 8.36
C SER A 173 -17.49 10.23 8.39
N TYR A 174 -17.67 9.12 7.65
CA TYR A 174 -16.73 7.98 7.72
C TYR A 174 -15.28 8.30 7.30
N LEU A 175 -15.03 9.45 6.67
CA LEU A 175 -13.69 9.95 6.34
C LEU A 175 -13.07 10.84 7.43
N ASP A 176 -13.84 11.26 8.43
CA ASP A 176 -13.35 12.06 9.55
C ASP A 176 -12.37 11.22 10.38
N PRO A 177 -11.13 11.70 10.65
CA PRO A 177 -10.19 11.03 11.56
C PRO A 177 -10.77 10.67 12.94
N ALA A 178 -11.77 11.41 13.43
CA ALA A 178 -12.44 11.15 14.71
C ALA A 178 -13.50 10.04 14.62
N HIS A 179 -13.91 9.64 13.42
CA HIS A 179 -14.93 8.62 13.18
C HIS A 179 -14.48 7.25 13.73
N PRO A 180 -15.36 6.44 14.34
CA PRO A 180 -15.03 5.12 14.87
C PRO A 180 -14.31 4.20 13.87
N LEU A 181 -14.75 4.20 12.61
CA LEU A 181 -14.07 3.47 11.53
C LEU A 181 -12.60 3.85 11.39
N GLN A 182 -12.26 5.14 11.38
CA GLN A 182 -10.89 5.59 11.16
C GLN A 182 -10.00 5.29 12.38
N LYS A 183 -10.56 5.34 13.59
CA LYS A 183 -9.87 4.87 14.81
C LYS A 183 -9.58 3.37 14.74
N ALA A 184 -10.56 2.56 14.33
CA ALA A 184 -10.36 1.12 14.15
C ALA A 184 -9.29 0.82 13.08
N ILE A 185 -9.26 1.59 11.98
CA ILE A 185 -8.22 1.44 10.96
C ILE A 185 -6.84 1.81 11.51
N PHE A 186 -6.72 2.92 12.26
CA PHE A 186 -5.48 3.31 12.91
C PHE A 186 -4.94 2.19 13.80
N GLU A 187 -5.80 1.60 14.64
CA GLU A 187 -5.45 0.49 15.53
C GLU A 187 -5.00 -0.75 14.76
N GLN A 188 -5.67 -1.10 13.65
CA GLN A 188 -5.27 -2.22 12.82
C GLN A 188 -3.94 -1.98 12.10
N VAL A 189 -3.70 -0.78 11.59
CA VAL A 189 -2.39 -0.44 11.01
C VAL A 189 -1.30 -0.59 12.07
N ALA A 190 -1.51 -0.06 13.28
CA ALA A 190 -0.55 -0.15 14.38
C ALA A 190 -0.27 -1.59 14.80
N LYS A 191 -1.33 -2.41 14.95
CA LYS A 191 -1.23 -3.84 15.27
C LYS A 191 -0.42 -4.58 14.22
N MET A 192 -0.73 -4.38 12.93
CA MET A 192 -0.14 -5.13 11.84
C MET A 192 1.32 -4.74 11.60
N SER A 193 1.66 -3.45 11.63
CA SER A 193 3.04 -2.98 11.52
C SER A 193 3.89 -3.32 12.75
N GLY A 194 3.26 -3.40 13.93
CA GLY A 194 3.95 -3.51 15.21
C GLY A 194 4.55 -2.20 15.70
N GLU A 195 4.05 -1.06 15.20
CA GLU A 195 4.49 0.28 15.57
C GLU A 195 3.31 1.26 15.54
N THR A 196 3.34 2.26 16.42
CA THR A 196 2.33 3.33 16.42
C THR A 196 2.58 4.26 15.22
N PRO A 197 1.58 4.50 14.35
CA PRO A 197 1.75 5.45 13.26
C PRO A 197 2.14 6.83 13.77
N THR A 198 3.18 7.42 13.19
CA THR A 198 3.79 8.66 13.70
C THR A 198 3.14 9.93 13.17
N ALA A 199 2.44 9.81 12.04
CA ALA A 199 1.72 10.91 11.41
C ALA A 199 0.43 10.40 10.76
N THR A 200 -0.59 11.26 10.74
CA THR A 200 -1.82 11.07 9.98
C THR A 200 -1.91 12.14 8.91
N GLY A 201 -2.08 11.72 7.66
CA GLY A 201 -2.34 12.61 6.53
C GLY A 201 -3.70 12.34 5.90
N ILE A 202 -4.06 13.11 4.88
CA ILE A 202 -5.25 12.87 4.06
C ILE A 202 -4.82 12.40 2.67
N ASP A 203 -5.34 11.25 2.26
CA ASP A 203 -5.03 10.65 0.96
C ASP A 203 -5.76 11.35 -0.18
N GLY A 204 -5.35 11.08 -1.43
CA GLY A 204 -6.04 11.61 -2.62
C GLY A 204 -7.50 11.17 -2.74
N CYS A 205 -7.88 10.11 -2.02
CA CYS A 205 -9.26 9.65 -1.91
C CYS A 205 -10.09 10.39 -0.85
N GLY A 206 -9.47 11.25 -0.04
CA GLY A 206 -10.08 11.94 1.09
C GLY A 206 -10.06 11.17 2.41
N ALA A 207 -9.65 9.89 2.41
CA ALA A 207 -9.53 9.11 3.66
C ALA A 207 -8.21 9.39 4.40
N PRO A 208 -8.17 9.23 5.73
CA PRO A 208 -6.94 9.23 6.50
C PRO A 208 -5.92 8.19 6.01
N LEU A 209 -4.64 8.55 6.09
CA LEU A 209 -3.52 7.64 5.86
C LEU A 209 -2.51 7.75 7.01
N TYR A 210 -1.82 6.66 7.29
CA TYR A 210 -1.04 6.49 8.52
C TYR A 210 0.42 6.17 8.18
N ALA A 211 1.34 6.97 8.70
CA ALA A 211 2.76 6.82 8.44
C ALA A 211 3.36 5.67 9.25
N ILE A 212 4.05 4.75 8.57
CA ILE A 212 4.79 3.64 9.16
C ILE A 212 6.12 3.44 8.42
N SER A 213 7.08 2.78 9.05
CA SER A 213 8.36 2.41 8.46
C SER A 213 8.20 1.36 7.36
N LEU A 214 9.17 1.27 6.43
CA LEU A 214 9.20 0.18 5.45
C LEU A 214 9.35 -1.18 6.14
N THR A 215 10.10 -1.22 7.24
CA THR A 215 10.28 -2.44 8.05
C THR A 215 8.93 -2.91 8.62
N GLY A 216 8.15 -1.98 9.19
CA GLY A 216 6.80 -2.24 9.67
C GLY A 216 5.87 -2.72 8.55
N LEU A 217 5.96 -2.12 7.36
CA LEU A 217 5.16 -2.50 6.20
C LEU A 217 5.49 -3.92 5.69
N ALA A 218 6.77 -4.26 5.53
CA ALA A 218 7.20 -5.59 5.09
C ALA A 218 6.75 -6.67 6.09
N ARG A 219 6.97 -6.42 7.39
CA ARG A 219 6.52 -7.30 8.48
C ARG A 219 5.01 -7.49 8.49
N ALA A 220 4.24 -6.42 8.30
CA ALA A 220 2.78 -6.48 8.29
C ALA A 220 2.24 -7.37 7.17
N PHE A 221 2.82 -7.28 5.96
CA PHE A 221 2.48 -8.18 4.86
C PHE A 221 2.87 -9.61 5.16
N GLY A 222 4.08 -9.84 5.69
CA GLY A 222 4.54 -11.15 6.14
C GLY A 222 3.54 -11.82 7.09
N ARG A 223 3.12 -11.10 8.13
CA ARG A 223 2.10 -11.56 9.11
C ARG A 223 0.78 -11.97 8.47
N MET A 224 0.30 -11.25 7.45
CA MET A 224 -0.94 -11.63 6.75
C MET A 224 -0.79 -12.97 6.04
N THR A 225 0.35 -13.17 5.39
CA THR A 225 0.60 -14.33 4.54
C THR A 225 0.92 -15.60 5.33
N SER A 226 1.60 -15.47 6.48
CA SER A 226 1.94 -16.59 7.37
C SER A 226 0.88 -16.88 8.43
N ALA A 227 -0.14 -16.03 8.57
CA ALA A 227 -1.25 -16.29 9.47
C ALA A 227 -1.98 -17.61 9.12
N ALA A 228 -2.54 -18.23 10.17
CA ALA A 228 -3.27 -19.48 10.04
C ALA A 228 -4.48 -19.34 9.10
N VAL A 229 -4.75 -20.36 8.31
CA VAL A 229 -5.92 -20.39 7.42
C VAL A 229 -7.21 -20.16 8.22
N GLY A 230 -8.05 -19.25 7.75
CA GLY A 230 -9.30 -18.87 8.40
C GLY A 230 -9.21 -17.69 9.36
N THR A 231 -8.03 -17.17 9.69
CA THR A 231 -7.95 -15.88 10.40
C THR A 231 -8.29 -14.72 9.47
N PRO A 232 -8.73 -13.56 10.00
CA PRO A 232 -9.01 -12.39 9.17
C PRO A 232 -7.80 -11.95 8.33
N GLU A 233 -6.61 -11.95 8.92
CA GLU A 233 -5.35 -11.59 8.26
C GLU A 233 -5.10 -12.47 7.02
N ARG A 234 -5.25 -13.79 7.20
CA ARG A 234 -5.06 -14.75 6.11
C ARG A 234 -6.18 -14.67 5.07
N THR A 235 -7.42 -14.42 5.50
CA THR A 235 -8.59 -14.30 4.62
C THR A 235 -8.46 -13.12 3.66
N VAL A 236 -7.97 -11.96 4.11
CA VAL A 236 -7.70 -10.82 3.23
C VAL A 236 -6.60 -11.14 2.22
N ALA A 237 -5.50 -11.73 2.67
CA ALA A 237 -4.40 -12.11 1.78
C ALA A 237 -4.85 -13.09 0.69
N ASP A 238 -5.60 -14.12 1.07
CA ASP A 238 -6.07 -15.15 0.15
C ASP A 238 -7.12 -14.61 -0.83
N ALA A 239 -8.00 -13.70 -0.40
CA ALA A 239 -8.93 -13.01 -1.30
C ALA A 239 -8.19 -12.18 -2.36
N MET A 240 -7.19 -11.39 -1.96
CA MET A 240 -6.39 -10.60 -2.90
C MET A 240 -5.65 -11.48 -3.92
N ARG A 241 -5.08 -12.61 -3.47
CA ARG A 241 -4.37 -13.59 -4.31
C ARG A 241 -5.29 -14.33 -5.27
N ALA A 242 -6.51 -14.64 -4.83
CA ALA A 242 -7.50 -15.35 -5.65
C ALA A 242 -8.15 -14.44 -6.70
N TYR A 243 -8.23 -13.14 -6.43
CA TYR A 243 -8.82 -12.14 -7.32
C TYR A 243 -7.85 -10.99 -7.61
N PRO A 244 -6.66 -11.27 -8.18
CA PRO A 244 -5.63 -10.27 -8.40
C PRO A 244 -6.08 -9.19 -9.40
N ASP A 245 -6.94 -9.54 -10.35
CA ASP A 245 -7.57 -8.60 -11.28
C ASP A 245 -8.42 -7.56 -10.54
N MET A 246 -9.14 -7.94 -9.46
CA MET A 246 -9.91 -6.98 -8.67
C MET A 246 -9.03 -6.01 -7.87
N VAL A 247 -7.79 -6.40 -7.54
CA VAL A 247 -6.86 -5.58 -6.76
C VAL A 247 -6.21 -4.48 -7.60
N GLY A 248 -5.69 -4.86 -8.77
CA GLY A 248 -4.97 -3.95 -9.66
C GLY A 248 -5.77 -3.63 -10.92
N GLY A 249 -6.19 -4.66 -11.64
CA GLY A 249 -6.80 -4.58 -12.96
C GLY A 249 -5.84 -5.10 -14.04
N THR A 250 -6.35 -5.17 -15.27
CA THR A 250 -5.65 -5.81 -16.39
C THR A 250 -4.27 -5.19 -16.63
N GLY A 251 -3.23 -6.03 -16.64
CA GLY A 251 -1.86 -5.63 -16.98
C GLY A 251 -1.11 -4.83 -15.90
N ARG A 252 -1.65 -4.71 -14.68
CA ARG A 252 -1.00 -4.02 -13.57
C ARG A 252 0.04 -4.90 -12.88
N ASP A 253 1.11 -4.28 -12.38
CA ASP A 253 2.21 -4.93 -11.64
C ASP A 253 1.70 -5.92 -10.57
N ASP A 254 0.84 -5.45 -9.65
CA ASP A 254 0.27 -6.23 -8.54
C ASP A 254 -0.45 -7.48 -9.10
N THR A 255 -1.21 -7.32 -10.18
CA THR A 255 -2.01 -8.37 -10.81
C THR A 255 -1.12 -9.42 -11.47
N LEU A 256 -0.15 -8.97 -12.28
CA LEU A 256 0.80 -9.85 -12.96
C LEU A 256 1.63 -10.66 -11.95
N LEU A 257 2.14 -10.02 -10.90
CA LEU A 257 2.95 -10.67 -9.88
C LEU A 257 2.16 -11.72 -9.09
N MET A 258 0.95 -11.39 -8.63
CA MET A 258 0.12 -12.34 -7.88
C MET A 258 -0.37 -13.51 -8.75
N ALA A 259 -0.65 -13.27 -10.03
CA ALA A 259 -1.01 -14.33 -10.96
C ALA A 259 0.18 -15.22 -11.35
N GLY A 260 1.38 -14.64 -11.46
CA GLY A 260 2.58 -15.33 -11.92
C GLY A 260 3.38 -16.06 -10.83
N ILE A 261 3.20 -15.71 -9.56
CA ILE A 261 3.97 -16.27 -8.43
C ILE A 261 3.00 -16.85 -7.39
N PRO A 262 2.86 -18.18 -7.30
CA PRO A 262 1.96 -18.83 -6.37
C PRO A 262 2.17 -18.38 -4.92
N GLY A 263 1.09 -17.96 -4.27
CA GLY A 263 1.13 -17.54 -2.87
C GLY A 263 1.82 -16.21 -2.61
N LEU A 264 2.17 -15.42 -3.63
CA LEU A 264 2.67 -14.07 -3.43
C LEU A 264 1.51 -13.11 -3.11
N LEU A 265 1.64 -12.32 -2.05
CA LEU A 265 0.77 -11.16 -1.81
C LEU A 265 1.55 -9.91 -2.20
N VAL A 266 0.96 -9.03 -3.02
CA VAL A 266 1.60 -7.78 -3.45
C VAL A 266 0.63 -6.61 -3.33
N LYS A 267 1.13 -5.44 -2.94
CA LYS A 267 0.36 -4.20 -3.01
C LYS A 267 1.23 -2.98 -3.29
N GLY A 268 0.97 -2.34 -4.43
CA GLY A 268 1.53 -1.05 -4.78
C GLY A 268 0.90 0.10 -3.99
N GLY A 269 1.75 1.05 -3.61
CA GLY A 269 1.42 2.36 -3.04
C GLY A 269 1.72 3.48 -4.04
N ALA A 270 1.22 4.68 -3.75
CA ALA A 270 1.63 5.88 -4.47
C ALA A 270 3.00 6.37 -3.95
N GLU A 271 3.57 7.40 -4.59
CA GLU A 271 4.85 7.99 -4.17
C GLU A 271 5.99 6.96 -4.05
N GLY A 272 6.09 6.03 -5.01
CA GLY A 272 7.23 5.13 -5.10
C GLY A 272 7.24 3.98 -4.10
N VAL A 273 6.13 3.68 -3.41
CA VAL A 273 6.04 2.57 -2.45
C VAL A 273 5.56 1.28 -3.13
N HIS A 274 6.18 0.15 -2.79
CA HIS A 274 5.66 -1.17 -3.11
C HIS A 274 6.05 -2.18 -2.04
N THR A 275 5.16 -3.12 -1.71
CA THR A 275 5.45 -4.20 -0.77
C THR A 275 4.92 -5.54 -1.27
N ALA A 276 5.59 -6.61 -0.87
CA ALA A 276 5.21 -7.98 -1.19
C ALA A 276 5.55 -8.93 -0.04
N ALA A 277 4.84 -10.05 0.05
CA ALA A 277 5.19 -11.14 0.97
C ALA A 277 4.90 -12.52 0.37
N LEU A 278 5.79 -13.46 0.65
CA LEU A 278 5.70 -14.86 0.24
C LEU A 278 4.72 -15.63 1.13
N ALA A 279 4.29 -16.80 0.69
CA ALA A 279 3.38 -17.66 1.47
C ALA A 279 3.94 -18.07 2.84
N ASP A 280 5.27 -18.07 3.01
CA ASP A 280 5.95 -18.41 4.26
C ASP A 280 6.12 -17.21 5.22
N GLY A 281 5.68 -16.01 4.83
CA GLY A 281 5.77 -14.81 5.67
C GLY A 281 6.98 -13.93 5.43
N ARG A 282 7.94 -14.33 4.59
CA ARG A 282 9.07 -13.45 4.23
C ARG A 282 8.57 -12.28 3.39
N GLY A 283 9.04 -11.08 3.69
CA GLY A 283 8.50 -9.82 3.16
C GLY A 283 9.54 -8.93 2.49
N VAL A 284 9.10 -8.09 1.56
CA VAL A 284 9.90 -7.05 0.89
C VAL A 284 9.11 -5.76 0.86
N ALA A 285 9.74 -4.63 1.23
CA ALA A 285 9.15 -3.32 1.01
C ALA A 285 10.17 -2.35 0.42
N VAL A 286 9.72 -1.50 -0.50
CA VAL A 286 10.54 -0.53 -1.24
C VAL A 286 9.89 0.85 -1.16
N LYS A 287 10.72 1.89 -1.05
CA LYS A 287 10.38 3.28 -1.33
C LYS A 287 11.39 3.86 -2.31
N ILE A 288 10.92 4.35 -3.44
CA ILE A 288 11.70 5.26 -4.30
C ILE A 288 11.51 6.69 -3.78
N GLN A 289 12.58 7.38 -3.43
CA GLN A 289 12.55 8.63 -2.66
C GLN A 289 11.76 9.74 -3.35
N ASP A 290 11.98 9.95 -4.65
CA ASP A 290 11.30 10.96 -5.48
C ASP A 290 9.88 10.57 -5.90
N GLY A 291 9.43 9.37 -5.54
CA GLY A 291 8.12 8.83 -5.90
C GLY A 291 8.04 8.22 -7.30
N GLY A 292 9.17 8.08 -7.99
CA GLY A 292 9.27 7.59 -9.36
C GLY A 292 8.71 6.18 -9.57
N ASP A 293 7.71 6.07 -10.45
CA ASP A 293 6.98 4.82 -10.68
C ASP A 293 7.84 3.73 -11.35
N ARG A 294 8.61 4.14 -12.38
CA ARG A 294 9.44 3.26 -13.22
C ARG A 294 10.56 2.54 -12.46
N ALA A 295 10.90 2.99 -11.26
CA ALA A 295 11.94 2.39 -10.43
C ALA A 295 11.41 1.38 -9.39
N ARG A 296 10.09 1.35 -9.12
CA ARG A 296 9.52 0.44 -8.12
C ARG A 296 9.76 -1.04 -8.47
N MET A 297 9.48 -1.42 -9.72
CA MET A 297 9.51 -2.83 -10.14
C MET A 297 10.92 -3.44 -10.15
N PRO A 298 11.95 -2.83 -10.74
CA PRO A 298 13.31 -3.36 -10.66
C PRO A 298 13.79 -3.60 -9.23
N ALA A 299 13.47 -2.67 -8.31
CA ALA A 299 13.84 -2.81 -6.89
C ALA A 299 13.04 -3.92 -6.18
N LEU A 300 11.72 -3.98 -6.35
CA LEU A 300 10.89 -5.01 -5.72
C LEU A 300 11.26 -6.41 -6.22
N VAL A 301 11.44 -6.58 -7.53
CA VAL A 301 11.86 -7.85 -8.14
C VAL A 301 13.22 -8.30 -7.62
N ALA A 302 14.17 -7.39 -7.42
CA ALA A 302 15.46 -7.73 -6.83
C ALA A 302 15.31 -8.28 -5.40
N GLY A 303 14.46 -7.67 -4.57
CA GLY A 303 14.15 -8.20 -3.24
C GLY A 303 13.48 -9.58 -3.27
N LEU A 304 12.57 -9.82 -4.21
CA LEU A 304 11.96 -11.13 -4.41
C LEU A 304 12.99 -12.19 -4.85
N ARG A 305 13.91 -11.83 -5.76
CA ARG A 305 15.01 -12.72 -6.17
C ARG A 305 15.97 -13.01 -5.02
N TYR A 306 16.25 -12.03 -4.16
CA TYR A 306 17.04 -12.25 -2.94
C TYR A 306 16.38 -13.30 -2.02
N LEU A 307 15.04 -13.33 -1.95
CA LEU A 307 14.31 -14.37 -1.23
C LEU A 307 14.24 -15.73 -1.95
N GLY A 308 14.89 -15.87 -3.12
CA GLY A 308 14.94 -17.11 -3.90
C GLY A 308 13.74 -17.30 -4.84
N VAL A 309 12.92 -16.27 -5.07
CA VAL A 309 11.78 -16.37 -5.99
C VAL A 309 12.26 -16.33 -7.43
N THR A 310 11.70 -17.22 -8.26
CA THR A 310 11.95 -17.30 -9.69
C THR A 310 10.63 -17.32 -10.45
N GLY A 311 10.66 -16.92 -11.73
CA GLY A 311 9.49 -16.96 -12.62
C GLY A 311 9.55 -15.90 -13.70
N ASP A 312 9.03 -16.22 -14.89
CA ASP A 312 9.10 -15.37 -16.08
C ASP A 312 8.56 -13.95 -15.85
N VAL A 313 7.56 -13.80 -14.97
CA VAL A 313 7.01 -12.49 -14.60
C VAL A 313 8.04 -11.57 -13.94
N LEU A 314 9.00 -12.12 -13.19
CA LEU A 314 10.09 -11.35 -12.60
C LEU A 314 11.07 -10.86 -13.68
N ASP A 315 11.28 -11.65 -14.74
CA ASP A 315 12.14 -11.24 -15.84
C ASP A 315 11.50 -10.11 -16.66
N GLN A 316 10.18 -10.16 -16.84
CA GLN A 316 9.39 -9.12 -17.50
C GLN A 316 9.38 -7.80 -16.72
N LEU A 317 9.21 -7.86 -15.40
CA LEU A 317 9.04 -6.66 -14.55
C LEU A 317 10.36 -6.15 -13.95
N GLY A 318 11.38 -7.00 -13.86
CA GLY A 318 12.64 -6.68 -13.20
C GLY A 318 13.54 -5.71 -13.99
N THR A 319 13.22 -5.43 -15.25
CA THR A 319 13.95 -4.46 -16.07
C THR A 319 12.98 -3.72 -16.99
N GLY A 320 12.83 -2.41 -16.76
CA GLY A 320 12.06 -1.55 -17.65
C GLY A 320 12.79 -1.33 -18.97
N THR A 321 12.06 -1.29 -20.08
CA THR A 321 12.62 -0.96 -21.40
C THR A 321 12.39 0.52 -21.71
N ILE A 322 13.44 1.23 -22.09
CA ILE A 322 13.35 2.60 -22.60
C ILE A 322 13.30 2.56 -24.13
N LEU A 323 12.25 3.17 -24.70
CA LEU A 323 12.06 3.25 -26.14
C LEU A 323 12.50 4.62 -26.68
N GLY A 324 13.02 4.61 -27.92
CA GLY A 324 13.29 5.79 -28.74
C GLY A 324 12.73 5.53 -30.14
N GLY A 325 11.71 6.29 -30.55
CA GLY A 325 11.01 6.04 -31.82
C GLY A 325 10.33 4.67 -31.90
N GLY A 326 9.94 4.09 -30.76
CA GLY A 326 9.35 2.74 -30.68
C GLY A 326 10.36 1.59 -30.65
N ILE A 327 11.66 1.88 -30.75
CA ILE A 327 12.73 0.87 -30.71
C ILE A 327 13.39 0.88 -29.32
N PRO A 328 13.73 -0.28 -28.72
CA PRO A 328 14.52 -0.32 -27.49
C PRO A 328 15.87 0.39 -27.64
N VAL A 329 16.11 1.37 -26.77
CA VAL A 329 17.36 2.13 -26.72
C VAL A 329 17.99 2.13 -25.33
N GLY A 330 17.35 1.53 -24.33
CA GLY A 330 17.84 1.62 -22.96
C GLY A 330 17.05 0.80 -21.97
N THR A 331 17.45 0.87 -20.71
CA THR A 331 16.89 0.08 -19.62
C THR A 331 16.68 0.91 -18.35
N VAL A 332 15.77 0.44 -17.50
CA VAL A 332 15.60 0.85 -16.11
C VAL A 332 15.84 -0.39 -15.26
N ALA A 333 16.98 -0.46 -14.57
CA ALA A 333 17.42 -1.67 -13.89
C ALA A 333 18.02 -1.36 -12.51
N LEU A 334 18.08 -2.38 -11.64
CA LEU A 334 18.70 -2.26 -10.33
C LEU A 334 20.13 -1.72 -10.45
N ALA A 335 20.50 -0.81 -9.55
CA ALA A 335 21.87 -0.35 -9.42
C ALA A 335 22.78 -1.48 -8.91
N PRO A 336 24.10 -1.43 -9.21
CA PRO A 336 25.06 -2.32 -8.58
C PRO A 336 25.05 -2.20 -7.04
N ASP A 337 25.45 -3.26 -6.34
CA ASP A 337 25.69 -3.29 -4.89
C ASP A 337 24.46 -3.08 -3.98
N VAL A 338 23.24 -3.11 -4.55
CA VAL A 338 22.00 -3.10 -3.75
C VAL A 338 21.84 -4.39 -2.95
N PHE A 339 22.25 -5.54 -3.49
CA PHE A 339 22.26 -6.85 -2.83
C PHE A 339 23.64 -7.49 -2.91
#